data_AF-A0A812YEA8-F1
#
_entry.id   AF-A0A812YEA8-F1
#
_cell.length_a   1.000
_cell.length_b   1.000
_cell.length_c   1.000
_cell.angle_alpha   90.00
_cell.angle_beta   90.00
_cell.angle_gamma   90.00
#
_symmetry.space_group_name_H-M   'P 1'
#
loop_
_entity.id
_entity.type
_entity.pdbx_description
1 polymer ?
#
loop_
_entity_poly.entity_id
_entity_poly.type
_entity_poly.pdbx_seq_one_letter_code
_entity_poly.pdbx_strand_id
1 'polypeptide(L)'
;MASCRWCRCCRIPDTCCGVDLHNLFAYSTTKYIVIRDARLGLLHYTLMFFIVVYILVYQLIGNLGYLKFNDAQNTVRLTLQEPTAGCNPNDTGCKDSFAPLSHLPYCCAQNSSCKTNDDGSCSCDYRPAFKDYNCTWMSGTSAAAIRESSIVVSTFTHEYTMTLNTSCFTSYPAAAESCDELYIVQEKAQVFTADVESFTLLIDHSVTSPKSGLATTSRDMQGLLFVGPNGNDGSEATALKDELCSSASDAVDAPRNGRTTNKAPCYLKPSSAGGLDFFAVGTLLQATGVSLESESYPGSGHSTRYEGITINLNIDYSNSVPWHGLQANISLRLKGIWPPVHQPIP
;
A
#
# COMPACT_ATOMS: atom_id res chain seq x y z
N MET A 1 84.31 5.68 43.93
CA MET A 1 83.46 4.51 44.21
C MET A 1 82.02 5.02 44.16
N ALA A 2 81.18 4.73 43.18
CA ALA A 2 80.81 3.41 42.68
C ALA A 2 80.76 3.34 41.14
N SER A 3 81.09 2.17 40.63
CA SER A 3 81.05 1.75 39.24
C SER A 3 79.66 1.24 38.87
N CYS A 4 79.04 1.80 37.82
CA CYS A 4 77.98 1.11 37.07
C CYS A 4 78.58 0.60 35.74
N ARG A 5 78.98 -0.67 35.74
CA ARG A 5 79.09 -1.52 34.54
C ARG A 5 77.75 -2.25 34.42
N TRP A 6 77.05 -2.09 33.29
CA TRP A 6 75.94 -2.87 32.70
C TRP A 6 75.55 -2.03 31.45
N CYS A 7 75.42 -2.45 30.19
CA CYS A 7 75.47 -3.72 29.48
C CYS A 7 76.17 -3.47 28.13
N ARG A 8 77.04 -4.40 27.71
CA ARG A 8 77.76 -4.34 26.42
C ARG A 8 77.36 -5.52 25.52
N CYS A 9 76.09 -5.92 25.53
CA CYS A 9 75.54 -6.98 24.68
C CYS A 9 74.30 -6.45 23.96
N CYS A 10 74.16 -6.80 22.68
CA CYS A 10 73.24 -6.25 21.66
C CYS A 10 73.71 -4.95 20.97
N ARG A 11 74.89 -4.99 20.31
CA ARG A 11 75.07 -4.18 19.08
C ARG A 11 74.47 -4.96 17.92
N ILE A 12 73.26 -4.60 17.52
CA ILE A 12 72.72 -5.00 16.20
C ILE A 12 73.63 -4.34 15.15
N PRO A 13 74.09 -5.06 14.13
CA PRO A 13 74.95 -4.46 13.10
C PRO A 13 74.20 -3.33 12.39
N ASP A 14 74.82 -2.16 12.30
CA ASP A 14 74.22 -0.95 11.69
C ASP A 14 73.91 -1.15 10.19
N THR A 15 74.54 -2.14 9.55
CA THR A 15 74.28 -2.52 8.16
C THR A 15 74.08 -4.03 8.05
N CYS A 16 72.96 -4.43 7.44
CA CYS A 16 72.70 -5.81 7.04
C CYS A 16 72.39 -5.81 5.54
N CYS A 17 73.12 -6.62 4.76
CA CYS A 17 72.97 -6.70 3.29
C CYS A 17 73.11 -5.36 2.54
N GLY A 18 74.01 -4.47 2.99
CA GLY A 18 74.26 -3.18 2.34
C GLY A 18 73.14 -2.14 2.54
N VAL A 19 72.13 -2.45 3.35
CA VAL A 19 71.04 -1.54 3.70
C VAL A 19 71.17 -1.16 5.18
N ASP A 20 71.07 0.13 5.45
CA ASP A 20 71.15 0.70 6.79
C ASP A 20 69.87 0.33 7.57
N LEU A 21 70.03 -0.48 8.62
CA LEU A 21 68.91 -1.08 9.34
C LEU A 21 68.05 -0.01 10.04
N HIS A 22 68.68 1.11 10.41
CA HIS A 22 68.01 2.26 11.04
C HIS A 22 67.09 3.01 10.08
N ASN A 23 67.42 3.03 8.78
CA ASN A 23 66.53 3.58 7.75
C ASN A 23 65.38 2.64 7.42
N LEU A 24 65.60 1.32 7.48
CA LEU A 24 64.55 0.33 7.22
C LEU A 24 63.47 0.33 8.31
N PHE A 25 63.86 0.54 9.56
CA PHE A 25 62.95 0.65 10.71
C PHE A 25 62.60 2.10 11.08
N ALA A 26 62.82 3.05 10.17
CA ALA A 26 62.47 4.45 10.41
C ALA A 26 60.95 4.62 10.45
N TYR A 27 60.40 4.91 11.63
CA TYR A 27 59.00 5.29 11.78
C TYR A 27 58.84 6.81 11.64
N SER A 28 58.24 7.24 10.54
CA SER A 28 57.92 8.65 10.33
C SER A 28 56.66 9.03 11.11
N THR A 29 56.78 9.96 12.04
CA THR A 29 55.64 10.54 12.78
C THR A 29 55.39 11.97 12.37
N THR A 30 54.14 12.40 12.38
CA THR A 30 53.79 13.81 12.16
C THR A 30 54.21 14.64 13.38
N LYS A 31 54.90 15.76 13.15
CA LYS A 31 55.21 16.74 14.20
C LYS A 31 53.96 17.58 14.48
N TYR A 32 53.38 17.45 15.67
CA TYR A 32 52.27 18.28 16.11
C TYR A 32 52.77 19.48 16.93
N ILE A 33 52.09 20.63 16.79
CA ILE A 33 52.34 21.82 17.60
C ILE A 33 51.14 22.00 18.53
N VAL A 34 51.39 22.01 19.84
CA VAL A 34 50.33 22.17 20.85
C VAL A 34 50.11 23.65 21.12
N ILE A 35 48.95 24.18 20.72
CA ILE A 35 48.53 25.55 21.01
C ILE A 35 47.64 25.52 22.27
N ARG A 36 48.03 26.25 23.32
CA ARG A 36 47.28 26.36 24.57
C ARG A 36 46.33 27.56 24.53
N ASP A 37 45.20 27.40 23.85
CA ASP A 37 44.13 28.41 23.79
C ASP A 37 42.77 27.78 24.16
N ALA A 38 42.08 28.40 25.12
CA ALA A 38 40.80 27.93 25.63
C ALA A 38 39.67 28.01 24.57
N ARG A 39 39.68 29.00 23.68
CA ARG A 39 38.63 29.17 22.65
C ARG A 39 38.74 28.11 21.57
N LEU A 40 39.97 27.82 21.13
CA LEU A 40 40.23 26.80 20.11
C LEU A 40 39.94 25.40 20.66
N GLY A 41 40.34 25.14 21.92
CA GLY A 41 40.03 23.88 22.61
C GLY A 41 38.52 23.68 22.79
N LEU A 42 37.79 24.72 23.22
CA LEU A 42 36.34 24.64 23.39
C LEU A 42 35.64 24.33 22.05
N LEU A 43 36.01 25.02 20.97
CA LEU A 43 35.43 24.75 19.65
C LEU A 43 35.68 23.31 19.20
N HIS A 44 36.92 22.82 19.36
CA HIS A 44 37.28 21.45 19.01
C HIS A 44 36.46 20.41 19.78
N TYR A 45 36.40 20.52 21.11
CA TYR A 45 35.63 19.58 21.93
C TYR A 45 34.12 19.68 21.70
N THR A 46 33.60 20.88 21.43
CA THR A 46 32.18 21.07 21.12
C THR A 46 31.79 20.41 19.80
N LEU A 47 32.60 20.60 18.75
CA LEU A 47 32.39 19.93 17.47
C LEU A 47 32.53 18.40 17.59
N MET A 48 33.55 17.93 18.32
CA MET A 48 33.72 16.50 18.58
C MET A 48 32.51 15.92 19.33
N PHE A 49 31.98 16.63 20.33
CA PHE A 49 30.77 16.24 21.05
C PHE A 49 29.56 16.15 20.11
N PHE A 50 29.33 17.14 19.25
CA PHE A 50 28.23 17.08 18.28
C PHE A 50 28.36 15.92 17.30
N ILE A 51 29.56 15.60 16.84
CA ILE A 51 29.81 14.44 15.97
C ILE A 51 29.47 13.13 16.72
N VAL A 52 29.92 12.99 17.97
CA VAL A 52 29.62 11.81 18.79
C VAL A 52 28.12 11.69 19.04
N VAL A 53 27.44 12.77 19.40
CA VAL A 53 25.98 12.79 19.59
C VAL A 53 25.26 12.43 18.29
N TYR A 54 25.69 12.96 17.14
CA TYR A 54 25.11 12.63 15.85
C TYR A 54 25.29 11.14 15.50
N ILE A 55 26.49 10.58 15.67
CA ILE A 55 26.74 9.17 15.36
C ILE A 55 25.95 8.26 16.31
N LEU A 56 25.97 8.53 17.62
CA LEU A 56 25.29 7.66 18.58
C LEU A 56 23.77 7.78 18.49
N VAL A 57 23.23 9.00 18.55
CA VAL A 57 21.79 9.24 18.64
C VAL A 57 21.12 9.13 17.28
N TYR A 58 21.67 9.76 16.24
CA TYR A 58 21.03 9.76 14.93
C TYR A 58 21.39 8.52 14.11
N GLN A 59 22.68 8.24 13.90
CA GLN A 59 23.09 7.14 13.01
C GLN A 59 22.86 5.75 13.64
N LEU A 60 23.33 5.54 14.86
CA LEU A 60 23.28 4.21 15.47
C LEU A 60 21.87 3.92 16.00
N ILE A 61 21.31 4.84 16.77
CA ILE A 61 20.00 4.68 17.40
C ILE A 61 18.85 4.99 16.42
N GLY A 62 18.83 6.18 15.83
CA GLY A 62 17.72 6.65 15.00
C GLY A 62 17.57 5.85 13.70
N ASN A 63 18.67 5.63 12.98
CA ASN A 63 18.67 4.89 11.73
C ASN A 63 18.90 3.38 11.91
N LEU A 64 18.90 2.88 13.16
CA LEU A 64 19.09 1.46 13.46
C LEU A 64 20.40 0.91 12.85
N GLY A 65 21.48 1.70 12.84
CA GLY A 65 22.76 1.33 12.21
C GLY A 65 23.45 0.11 12.83
N TYR A 66 22.96 -0.39 13.97
CA TYR A 66 23.39 -1.65 14.57
C TYR A 66 22.69 -2.89 13.98
N LEU A 67 21.68 -2.72 13.11
CA LEU A 67 20.96 -3.80 12.45
C LEU A 67 21.35 -3.90 10.97
N LYS A 68 21.41 -5.14 10.47
CA LYS A 68 21.57 -5.43 9.04
C LYS A 68 20.20 -5.69 8.41
N PHE A 69 19.77 -4.79 7.54
CA PHE A 69 18.55 -4.95 6.76
C PHE A 69 18.78 -5.92 5.61
N ASN A 70 17.80 -6.80 5.39
CA ASN A 70 17.75 -7.71 4.25
C ASN A 70 16.45 -7.48 3.50
N ASP A 71 16.52 -7.59 2.18
CA ASP A 71 15.34 -7.53 1.33
C ASP A 71 14.44 -8.74 1.63
N ALA A 72 13.14 -8.47 1.68
CA ALA A 72 12.09 -9.47 1.79
C ALA A 72 11.54 -9.78 0.40
N GLN A 73 11.28 -11.06 0.14
CA GLN A 73 10.54 -11.53 -1.03
C GLN A 73 9.14 -11.93 -0.58
N ASN A 74 8.12 -11.47 -1.27
CA ASN A 74 6.73 -11.78 -0.96
C ASN A 74 5.99 -12.37 -2.16
N THR A 75 4.94 -13.13 -1.84
CA THR A 75 3.90 -13.52 -2.80
C THR A 75 2.55 -13.17 -2.17
N VAL A 76 1.61 -12.71 -3.00
CA VAL A 76 0.31 -12.23 -2.57
C VAL A 76 -0.75 -12.87 -3.45
N ARG A 77 -1.84 -13.29 -2.81
CA ARG A 77 -3.08 -13.77 -3.40
C ARG A 77 -4.22 -12.92 -2.86
N LEU A 78 -4.95 -12.30 -3.77
CA LEU A 78 -6.12 -11.50 -3.46
C LEU A 78 -7.38 -12.31 -3.75
N THR A 79 -8.42 -12.15 -2.94
CA THR A 79 -9.73 -12.77 -3.19
C THR A 79 -10.81 -11.79 -2.77
N LEU A 80 -11.74 -11.52 -3.69
CA LEU A 80 -12.92 -10.70 -3.43
C LEU A 80 -14.09 -11.59 -3.07
N GLN A 81 -14.84 -11.21 -2.05
CA GLN A 81 -16.00 -11.92 -1.58
C GLN A 81 -17.19 -10.97 -1.44
N GLU A 82 -18.38 -11.42 -1.82
CA GLU A 82 -19.64 -10.68 -1.65
C GLU A 82 -19.97 -10.44 -0.17
N PRO A 83 -20.76 -9.39 0.13
CA PRO A 83 -21.24 -9.14 1.48
C PRO A 83 -22.16 -10.26 1.96
N THR A 84 -21.81 -10.90 3.09
CA THR A 84 -22.62 -11.97 3.70
C THR A 84 -23.08 -11.57 5.11
N ALA A 85 -24.08 -12.27 5.62
CA ALA A 85 -24.55 -12.12 7.00
C ALA A 85 -23.60 -12.78 8.03
N GLY A 86 -22.28 -12.61 7.87
CA GLY A 86 -21.25 -13.13 8.78
C GLY A 86 -20.90 -14.61 8.58
N CYS A 87 -21.12 -15.14 7.38
CA CYS A 87 -20.80 -16.53 7.01
C CYS A 87 -19.91 -16.62 5.77
N ASN A 88 -19.31 -17.78 5.52
CA ASN A 88 -18.59 -18.03 4.27
C ASN A 88 -19.61 -18.33 3.15
N PRO A 89 -19.59 -17.62 2.01
CA PRO A 89 -20.55 -17.81 0.92
C PRO A 89 -20.42 -19.18 0.25
N ASN A 90 -19.29 -19.86 0.44
CA ASN A 90 -19.11 -21.24 -0.03
C ASN A 90 -19.83 -22.27 0.86
N ASP A 91 -20.30 -21.88 2.04
CA ASP A 91 -21.02 -22.77 2.95
C ASP A 91 -22.51 -22.83 2.58
N THR A 92 -23.07 -24.04 2.65
CA THR A 92 -24.49 -24.25 2.36
C THR A 92 -25.37 -23.50 3.36
N GLY A 93 -26.26 -22.65 2.85
CA GLY A 93 -27.21 -21.87 3.67
C GLY A 93 -26.68 -20.52 4.14
N CYS A 94 -25.48 -20.11 3.73
CA CYS A 94 -25.03 -18.74 3.89
C CYS A 94 -25.93 -17.78 3.08
N LYS A 95 -26.25 -16.63 3.67
CA LYS A 95 -27.10 -15.61 3.05
C LYS A 95 -26.28 -14.37 2.77
N ASP A 96 -26.47 -13.82 1.58
CA ASP A 96 -25.92 -12.53 1.21
C ASP A 96 -26.62 -11.41 1.97
N SER A 97 -25.88 -10.34 2.21
CA SER A 97 -26.31 -9.16 2.97
C SER A 97 -26.09 -7.89 2.15
N PHE A 98 -26.52 -7.89 0.89
CA PHE A 98 -26.52 -6.70 0.04
C PHE A 98 -27.46 -5.63 0.59
N ALA A 99 -27.04 -4.36 0.51
CA ALA A 99 -27.94 -3.24 0.68
C ALA A 99 -29.09 -3.30 -0.35
N PRO A 100 -30.33 -2.96 0.05
CA PRO A 100 -31.43 -2.89 -0.91
C PRO A 100 -31.15 -1.79 -1.93
N LEU A 101 -31.52 -2.02 -3.19
CA LEU A 101 -31.22 -1.10 -4.29
C LEU A 101 -31.79 0.32 -4.06
N SER A 102 -32.85 0.46 -3.27
CA SER A 102 -33.44 1.75 -2.90
C SER A 102 -32.57 2.60 -1.97
N HIS A 103 -31.61 1.99 -1.27
CA HIS A 103 -30.67 2.71 -0.40
C HIS A 103 -29.38 3.10 -1.14
N LEU A 104 -29.18 2.61 -2.37
CA LEU A 104 -27.99 2.89 -3.18
C LEU A 104 -28.28 4.11 -4.07
N PRO A 105 -27.67 5.28 -3.81
CA PRO A 105 -28.04 6.53 -4.48
C PRO A 105 -27.73 6.53 -5.99
N TYR A 106 -26.73 5.75 -6.41
CA TYR A 106 -26.31 5.62 -7.81
C TYR A 106 -27.15 4.61 -8.62
N CYS A 107 -28.06 3.88 -7.97
CA CYS A 107 -28.93 2.92 -8.62
C CYS A 107 -30.26 3.57 -8.99
N CYS A 108 -30.72 3.38 -10.23
CA CYS A 108 -32.00 3.91 -10.70
C CYS A 108 -33.27 3.37 -10.00
N ALA A 109 -33.14 2.55 -8.96
CA ALA A 109 -34.23 1.73 -8.43
C ALA A 109 -35.41 2.57 -7.92
N GLN A 110 -36.49 2.58 -8.69
CA GLN A 110 -37.89 2.93 -8.36
C GLN A 110 -38.15 4.20 -7.53
N ASN A 111 -37.22 5.15 -7.47
CA ASN A 111 -37.51 6.43 -6.85
C ASN A 111 -38.26 7.32 -7.85
N SER A 112 -39.43 7.84 -7.47
CA SER A 112 -40.23 8.74 -8.31
C SER A 112 -39.49 10.02 -8.73
N SER A 113 -38.37 10.32 -8.05
CA SER A 113 -37.48 11.45 -8.33
C SER A 113 -36.42 11.18 -9.41
N CYS A 114 -36.38 9.97 -9.98
CA CYS A 114 -35.46 9.61 -11.07
C CYS A 114 -36.22 9.46 -12.38
N LYS A 115 -35.78 10.18 -13.42
CA LYS A 115 -36.32 10.07 -14.78
C LYS A 115 -35.42 9.17 -15.62
N THR A 116 -35.98 8.15 -16.24
CA THR A 116 -35.26 7.30 -17.20
C THR A 116 -35.07 8.05 -18.51
N ASN A 117 -33.85 8.03 -19.02
CA ASN A 117 -33.47 8.61 -20.30
C ASN A 117 -33.51 7.53 -21.39
N ASP A 118 -33.60 7.95 -22.65
CA ASP A 118 -33.68 7.02 -23.80
C ASP A 118 -32.42 6.15 -23.97
N ASP A 119 -31.29 6.56 -23.40
CA ASP A 119 -30.01 5.84 -23.44
C ASP A 119 -29.89 4.72 -22.39
N GLY A 120 -30.92 4.50 -21.58
CA GLY A 120 -30.94 3.53 -20.48
C GLY A 120 -30.31 4.05 -19.18
N SER A 121 -29.83 5.30 -19.16
CA SER A 121 -29.45 5.98 -17.91
C SER A 121 -30.68 6.54 -17.19
N CYS A 122 -30.51 6.95 -15.93
CA CYS A 122 -31.48 7.76 -15.23
C CYS A 122 -30.84 9.04 -14.68
N SER A 123 -31.66 10.08 -14.62
CA SER A 123 -31.32 11.37 -14.03
C SER A 123 -32.15 11.56 -12.75
N CYS A 124 -31.48 11.62 -11.61
CA CYS A 124 -32.12 11.74 -10.30
C CYS A 124 -31.96 13.15 -9.71
N ASP A 125 -33.04 13.72 -9.16
CA ASP A 125 -33.04 15.10 -8.65
C ASP A 125 -32.01 15.35 -7.52
N TYR A 126 -31.70 14.31 -6.73
CA TYR A 126 -30.75 14.39 -5.61
C TYR A 126 -29.29 14.25 -6.07
N ARG A 127 -29.03 13.83 -7.31
CA ARG A 127 -27.69 13.67 -7.89
C ARG A 127 -27.62 14.26 -9.30
N PRO A 128 -27.83 15.58 -9.46
CA PRO A 128 -27.89 16.20 -10.79
C PRO A 128 -26.52 16.25 -11.50
N ALA A 129 -25.43 15.98 -10.79
CA ALA A 129 -24.08 16.09 -11.32
C ALA A 129 -23.72 14.97 -12.31
N PHE A 130 -24.31 13.77 -12.17
CA PHE A 130 -23.91 12.59 -12.93
C PHE A 130 -25.13 11.81 -13.44
N LYS A 131 -24.96 11.06 -14.52
CA LYS A 131 -25.94 10.07 -14.98
C LYS A 131 -25.79 8.79 -14.18
N ASP A 132 -26.92 8.25 -13.73
CA ASP A 132 -27.00 6.99 -13.02
C ASP A 132 -27.49 5.86 -13.94
N TYR A 133 -27.29 4.60 -13.54
CA TYR A 133 -27.66 3.43 -14.33
C TYR A 133 -28.36 2.39 -13.45
N ASN A 134 -29.02 1.42 -14.08
CA ASN A 134 -29.62 0.34 -13.32
C ASN A 134 -28.53 -0.49 -12.62
N CYS A 135 -28.87 -1.11 -11.50
CA CYS A 135 -27.92 -1.92 -10.74
C CYS A 135 -28.23 -3.40 -10.88
N THR A 136 -27.17 -4.21 -10.86
CA THR A 136 -27.26 -5.67 -10.83
C THR A 136 -26.46 -6.21 -9.65
N TRP A 137 -26.92 -7.32 -9.09
CA TRP A 137 -26.16 -8.06 -8.09
C TRP A 137 -25.12 -8.93 -8.78
N MET A 138 -23.88 -8.88 -8.30
CA MET A 138 -22.80 -9.74 -8.78
C MET A 138 -22.20 -10.50 -7.62
N SER A 139 -21.82 -11.75 -7.85
CA SER A 139 -21.02 -12.49 -6.89
C SER A 139 -19.57 -11.97 -6.88
N GLY A 140 -18.82 -12.23 -5.80
CA GLY A 140 -17.40 -11.89 -5.69
C GLY A 140 -16.57 -12.40 -6.85
N THR A 141 -16.88 -13.60 -7.36
CA THR A 141 -16.21 -14.20 -8.54
C THR A 141 -16.57 -13.52 -9.86
N SER A 142 -17.76 -12.94 -9.97
CA SER A 142 -18.24 -12.28 -11.19
C SER A 142 -17.84 -10.81 -11.22
N ALA A 143 -17.79 -10.17 -10.05
CA ALA A 143 -17.37 -8.78 -9.87
C ALA A 143 -15.86 -8.60 -9.92
N ALA A 144 -15.06 -9.67 -9.75
CA ALA A 144 -13.60 -9.57 -9.73
C ALA A 144 -12.91 -10.35 -10.84
N ALA A 145 -11.89 -9.73 -11.43
CA ALA A 145 -10.89 -10.42 -12.25
C ALA A 145 -9.52 -10.33 -11.57
N ILE A 146 -9.02 -11.46 -11.08
CA ILE A 146 -7.73 -11.56 -10.38
C ILE A 146 -6.63 -11.87 -11.39
N ARG A 147 -5.55 -11.09 -11.38
CA ARG A 147 -4.35 -11.32 -12.18
C ARG A 147 -3.11 -11.20 -11.30
N GLU A 148 -2.56 -12.35 -10.91
CA GLU A 148 -1.37 -12.45 -10.05
C GLU A 148 -1.50 -11.61 -8.78
N SER A 149 -0.73 -10.51 -8.66
CA SER A 149 -0.73 -9.58 -7.52
C SER A 149 -1.68 -8.40 -7.69
N SER A 150 -2.59 -8.44 -8.67
CA SER A 150 -3.57 -7.39 -8.96
C SER A 150 -4.98 -7.95 -9.03
N ILE A 151 -5.96 -7.12 -8.69
CA ILE A 151 -7.37 -7.46 -8.78
C ILE A 151 -8.11 -6.28 -9.41
N VAL A 152 -8.95 -6.57 -10.40
CA VAL A 152 -9.89 -5.61 -10.96
C VAL A 152 -11.24 -5.91 -10.35
N VAL A 153 -11.87 -4.90 -9.77
CA VAL A 153 -13.22 -4.99 -9.22
C VAL A 153 -14.13 -4.14 -10.10
N SER A 154 -15.09 -4.78 -10.75
CA SER A 154 -16.02 -4.12 -11.67
C SER A 154 -17.05 -3.32 -10.89
N THR A 155 -17.03 -2.00 -11.03
CA THR A 155 -18.05 -1.09 -10.50
C THR A 155 -19.17 -0.83 -11.50
N PHE A 156 -18.87 -0.89 -12.79
CA PHE A 156 -19.77 -0.63 -13.90
C PHE A 156 -19.47 -1.59 -15.06
N THR A 157 -20.53 -2.11 -15.69
CA THR A 157 -20.44 -3.12 -16.74
C THR A 157 -21.26 -2.72 -17.96
N HIS A 158 -20.63 -2.82 -19.13
CA HIS A 158 -21.29 -2.80 -20.42
C HIS A 158 -21.42 -4.22 -20.96
N GLU A 159 -22.65 -4.68 -21.13
CA GLU A 159 -22.96 -6.00 -21.65
C GLU A 159 -23.63 -5.87 -23.03
N TYR A 160 -23.13 -6.65 -23.98
CA TYR A 160 -23.65 -6.71 -25.34
C TYR A 160 -23.98 -8.16 -25.68
N THR A 161 -25.25 -8.43 -25.93
CA THR A 161 -25.68 -9.70 -26.51
C THR A 161 -25.59 -9.58 -28.02
N MET A 162 -24.64 -10.28 -28.63
CA MET A 162 -24.37 -10.23 -30.06
C MET A 162 -24.59 -11.59 -30.70
N THR A 163 -25.17 -11.58 -31.90
CA THR A 163 -25.32 -12.81 -32.72
C THR A 163 -24.55 -12.68 -34.02
N LEU A 164 -23.96 -13.79 -34.47
CA LEU A 164 -23.19 -13.83 -35.70
C LEU A 164 -24.12 -13.63 -36.89
N ASN A 165 -23.78 -12.69 -37.76
CA ASN A 165 -24.51 -12.46 -38.98
C ASN A 165 -24.20 -13.55 -40.01
N THR A 166 -25.17 -14.41 -40.30
CA THR A 166 -24.98 -15.52 -41.25
C THR A 166 -24.84 -15.06 -42.70
N SER A 167 -25.28 -13.84 -43.05
CA SER A 167 -25.15 -13.32 -44.42
C SER A 167 -23.70 -13.01 -44.81
N CYS A 168 -22.81 -12.86 -43.83
CA CYS A 168 -21.38 -12.65 -44.05
C CYS A 168 -20.63 -13.93 -44.47
N PHE A 169 -21.31 -15.07 -44.56
CA PHE A 169 -20.71 -16.36 -44.87
C PHE A 169 -21.46 -17.06 -46.00
N THR A 170 -20.73 -17.61 -46.97
CA THR A 170 -21.29 -18.51 -47.99
C THR A 170 -21.51 -19.90 -47.43
N SER A 171 -20.58 -20.36 -46.60
CA SER A 171 -20.72 -21.54 -45.74
C SER A 171 -19.73 -21.40 -44.59
N TYR A 172 -20.19 -21.25 -43.35
CA TYR A 172 -19.26 -21.02 -42.22
C TYR A 172 -18.19 -22.13 -42.16
N PRO A 173 -16.88 -21.80 -42.13
CA PRO A 173 -16.28 -20.48 -41.90
C PRO A 173 -15.88 -19.67 -43.17
N ALA A 174 -16.27 -20.07 -44.38
CA ALA A 174 -15.99 -19.35 -45.63
C ALA A 174 -16.81 -18.05 -45.74
N ALA A 175 -16.10 -16.93 -45.90
CA ALA A 175 -16.68 -15.60 -46.03
C ALA A 175 -17.47 -15.42 -47.34
N ALA A 176 -18.44 -14.51 -47.31
CA ALA A 176 -19.06 -13.93 -48.50
C ALA A 176 -18.17 -12.83 -49.12
N GLU A 177 -18.54 -12.33 -50.30
CA GLU A 177 -17.79 -11.29 -51.01
C GLU A 177 -17.82 -9.93 -50.27
N SER A 178 -18.89 -9.65 -49.54
CA SER A 178 -19.04 -8.43 -48.72
C SER A 178 -19.73 -8.75 -47.39
N CYS A 179 -19.36 -8.02 -46.33
CA CYS A 179 -19.98 -8.10 -45.01
C CYS A 179 -20.00 -6.71 -44.37
N ASP A 180 -21.19 -6.16 -44.17
CA ASP A 180 -21.35 -4.82 -43.57
C ASP A 180 -21.21 -4.88 -42.04
N GLU A 181 -21.82 -5.88 -41.40
CA GLU A 181 -21.78 -6.08 -39.95
C GLU A 181 -21.63 -7.57 -39.62
N LEU A 182 -20.49 -7.95 -39.03
CA LEU A 182 -20.19 -9.33 -38.67
C LEU A 182 -21.05 -9.82 -37.48
N TYR A 183 -21.33 -8.94 -36.54
CA TYR A 183 -22.11 -9.22 -35.34
C TYR A 183 -23.26 -8.24 -35.24
N ILE A 184 -24.48 -8.78 -35.14
CA ILE A 184 -25.69 -8.00 -34.93
C ILE A 184 -25.93 -7.92 -33.43
N VAL A 185 -25.94 -6.70 -32.89
CA VAL A 185 -26.27 -6.42 -31.49
C VAL A 185 -27.75 -6.63 -31.28
N GLN A 186 -28.12 -7.56 -30.40
CA GLN A 186 -29.51 -7.83 -30.02
C GLN A 186 -29.92 -7.00 -28.82
N GLU A 187 -29.10 -7.02 -27.78
CA GLU A 187 -29.37 -6.34 -26.51
C GLU A 187 -28.11 -5.63 -26.02
N LYS A 188 -28.33 -4.48 -25.39
CA LYS A 188 -27.30 -3.68 -24.73
C LYS A 188 -27.77 -3.42 -23.31
N ALA A 189 -26.94 -3.74 -22.33
CA ALA A 189 -27.16 -3.40 -20.94
C ALA A 189 -25.99 -2.58 -20.39
N GLN A 190 -26.30 -1.54 -19.63
CA GLN A 190 -25.35 -0.72 -18.91
C GLN A 190 -25.77 -0.74 -17.45
N VAL A 191 -24.97 -1.38 -16.61
CA VAL A 191 -25.37 -1.65 -15.23
C VAL A 191 -24.23 -1.40 -14.24
N PHE A 192 -24.57 -0.80 -13.11
CA PHE A 192 -23.66 -0.72 -11.97
C PHE A 192 -23.69 -2.01 -11.15
N THR A 193 -22.55 -2.37 -10.58
CA THR A 193 -22.47 -3.42 -9.57
C THR A 193 -23.03 -2.88 -8.27
N ALA A 194 -24.09 -3.52 -7.76
CA ALA A 194 -24.73 -3.12 -6.52
C ALA A 194 -23.80 -3.35 -5.32
N ASP A 195 -23.71 -2.35 -4.44
CA ASP A 195 -23.10 -2.43 -3.11
C ASP A 195 -21.64 -2.92 -3.11
N VAL A 196 -20.86 -2.54 -4.13
CA VAL A 196 -19.46 -2.97 -4.31
C VAL A 196 -18.56 -2.56 -3.15
N GLU A 197 -18.87 -1.47 -2.45
CA GLU A 197 -18.10 -1.02 -1.28
C GLU A 197 -18.21 -1.97 -0.08
N SER A 198 -19.29 -2.74 0.01
CA SER A 198 -19.52 -3.73 1.07
C SER A 198 -18.83 -5.07 0.79
N PHE A 199 -18.23 -5.25 -0.39
CA PHE A 199 -17.45 -6.45 -0.70
C PHE A 199 -16.21 -6.48 0.19
N THR A 200 -15.76 -7.70 0.51
CA THR A 200 -14.58 -7.90 1.34
C THR A 200 -13.42 -8.40 0.50
N LEU A 201 -12.27 -7.74 0.65
CA LEU A 201 -11.01 -8.14 0.04
C LEU A 201 -10.17 -8.88 1.07
N LEU A 202 -9.98 -10.18 0.84
CA LEU A 202 -9.06 -11.02 1.59
C LEU A 202 -7.65 -10.90 1.01
N ILE A 203 -6.67 -10.66 1.87
CA ILE A 203 -5.26 -10.50 1.48
C ILE A 203 -4.45 -11.63 2.09
N ASP A 204 -4.22 -12.69 1.31
CA ASP A 204 -3.32 -13.78 1.68
C ASP A 204 -1.94 -13.51 1.10
N HIS A 205 -0.92 -13.49 1.93
CA HIS A 205 0.44 -13.17 1.58
C HIS A 205 1.43 -13.97 2.42
N SER A 206 2.61 -14.22 1.85
CA SER A 206 3.72 -14.82 2.57
C SER A 206 4.99 -14.05 2.29
N VAL A 207 5.89 -14.06 3.27
CA VAL A 207 7.17 -13.36 3.23
C VAL A 207 8.28 -14.32 3.55
N THR A 208 9.32 -14.25 2.73
CA THR A 208 10.57 -14.95 2.96
C THR A 208 11.74 -13.98 2.88
N SER A 209 12.74 -14.16 3.73
CA SER A 209 14.02 -13.48 3.64
C SER A 209 15.12 -14.52 3.64
N PRO A 210 15.65 -14.90 2.45
CA PRO A 210 16.60 -16.00 2.31
C PRO A 210 17.87 -15.82 3.15
N LYS A 211 18.30 -14.57 3.34
CA LYS A 211 19.52 -14.23 4.09
C LYS A 211 19.36 -14.36 5.61
N SER A 212 18.15 -14.19 6.14
CA SER A 212 17.87 -14.37 7.57
C SER A 212 17.24 -15.73 7.89
N GLY A 213 16.86 -16.51 6.88
CA GLY A 213 16.15 -17.79 7.06
C GLY A 213 14.71 -17.63 7.55
N LEU A 214 14.16 -16.42 7.49
CA LEU A 214 12.82 -16.11 7.97
C LEU A 214 11.80 -16.43 6.88
N ALA A 215 10.79 -17.23 7.21
CA ALA A 215 9.65 -17.52 6.35
C ALA A 215 8.38 -17.47 7.21
N THR A 216 7.43 -16.62 6.85
CA THR A 216 6.19 -16.42 7.60
C THR A 216 5.01 -16.27 6.65
N THR A 217 3.82 -16.60 7.12
CA THR A 217 2.58 -16.45 6.36
C THR A 217 1.67 -15.40 6.99
N SER A 218 0.61 -15.00 6.28
CA SER A 218 -0.42 -14.09 6.79
C SER A 218 -1.02 -14.56 8.11
N ARG A 219 -1.07 -15.87 8.33
CA ARG A 219 -1.65 -16.47 9.54
C ARG A 219 -0.83 -16.23 10.79
N ASP A 220 0.46 -15.99 10.62
CA ASP A 220 1.43 -15.75 11.69
C ASP A 220 1.71 -14.25 11.89
N MET A 221 1.12 -13.41 11.02
CA MET A 221 1.26 -11.96 11.02
C MET A 221 -0.08 -11.33 11.37
N GLN A 222 -0.03 -10.12 11.92
CA GLN A 222 -1.22 -9.30 12.09
C GLN A 222 -1.01 -7.99 11.33
N GLY A 223 -1.92 -7.72 10.38
CA GLY A 223 -1.94 -6.49 9.61
C GLY A 223 -2.53 -5.32 10.39
N LEU A 224 -2.15 -4.11 9.96
CA LEU A 224 -2.85 -2.87 10.29
C LEU A 224 -3.04 -2.09 8.99
N LEU A 225 -4.24 -1.57 8.77
CA LEU A 225 -4.50 -0.64 7.66
C LEU A 225 -4.12 0.77 8.09
N PHE A 226 -3.22 1.39 7.35
CA PHE A 226 -2.80 2.77 7.59
C PHE A 226 -3.70 3.74 6.83
N VAL A 227 -4.29 4.68 7.57
CA VAL A 227 -4.99 5.84 7.04
C VAL A 227 -4.00 7.01 7.02
N GLY A 228 -3.73 7.51 5.81
CA GLY A 228 -2.75 8.58 5.60
C GLY A 228 -3.13 9.89 6.30
N PRO A 229 -2.16 10.79 6.55
CA PRO A 229 -2.46 12.09 7.15
C PRO A 229 -3.40 12.91 6.26
N ASN A 230 -4.12 13.83 6.90
CA ASN A 230 -5.00 14.77 6.21
C ASN A 230 -4.19 15.79 5.41
N GLY A 231 -4.77 16.23 4.29
CA GLY A 231 -4.29 17.40 3.59
C GLY A 231 -4.55 18.66 4.43
N ASN A 232 -3.78 19.72 4.21
CA ASN A 232 -4.03 21.02 4.85
C ASN A 232 -5.21 21.78 4.19
N ASP A 233 -5.95 21.12 3.29
CA ASP A 233 -6.92 21.71 2.37
C ASP A 233 -8.38 21.57 2.84
N GLY A 234 -8.63 20.84 3.93
CA GLY A 234 -10.00 20.58 4.41
C GLY A 234 -10.88 19.88 3.36
N SER A 235 -10.26 19.17 2.42
CA SER A 235 -10.93 18.47 1.31
C SER A 235 -11.89 17.37 1.80
N GLU A 236 -12.81 16.95 0.94
CA GLU A 236 -13.68 15.77 1.16
C GLU A 236 -12.85 14.53 1.54
N ALA A 237 -11.66 14.37 0.94
CA ALA A 237 -10.71 13.32 1.27
C ALA A 237 -10.22 13.37 2.73
N THR A 238 -10.13 14.55 3.33
CA THR A 238 -9.78 14.73 4.75
C THR A 238 -10.95 14.33 5.66
N ALA A 239 -12.18 14.70 5.29
CA ALA A 239 -13.37 14.32 6.05
C ALA A 239 -13.58 12.80 6.07
N LEU A 240 -13.43 12.12 4.92
CA LEU A 240 -13.57 10.66 4.81
C LEU A 240 -12.58 9.90 5.70
N LYS A 241 -11.33 10.37 5.77
CA LYS A 241 -10.28 9.74 6.58
C LYS A 241 -10.54 9.92 8.07
N ASP A 242 -10.92 11.12 8.50
CA ASP A 242 -11.28 11.38 9.90
C ASP A 242 -12.54 10.60 10.31
N GLU A 243 -13.55 10.53 9.43
CA GLU A 243 -14.74 9.71 9.65
C GLU A 243 -14.39 8.24 9.83
N LEU A 244 -13.53 7.70 8.95
CA LEU A 244 -13.06 6.32 9.04
C LEU A 244 -12.32 6.05 10.37
N CYS A 245 -11.40 6.93 10.76
CA CYS A 245 -10.71 6.80 12.06
C CYS A 245 -11.65 6.95 13.26
N SER A 246 -12.71 7.75 13.13
CA SER A 246 -13.69 7.98 14.21
C SER A 246 -14.69 6.83 14.38
N SER A 247 -15.05 6.15 13.29
CA SER A 247 -16.00 5.04 13.27
C SER A 247 -15.41 3.74 13.82
N ALA A 248 -14.09 3.58 13.68
CA ALA A 248 -13.36 2.43 14.22
C ALA A 248 -12.98 2.67 15.70
N SER A 249 -13.65 1.95 16.61
CA SER A 249 -13.42 2.06 18.05
C SER A 249 -11.99 1.70 18.51
N ASP A 250 -11.24 0.98 17.68
CA ASP A 250 -9.89 0.49 17.94
C ASP A 250 -8.82 1.14 17.05
N ALA A 251 -9.15 2.27 16.41
CA ALA A 251 -8.19 3.09 15.67
C ALA A 251 -7.09 3.61 16.61
N VAL A 252 -5.83 3.44 16.22
CA VAL A 252 -4.66 3.87 17.01
C VAL A 252 -3.74 4.81 16.23
N ASP A 253 -3.07 5.74 16.90
CA ASP A 253 -2.16 6.72 16.29
C ASP A 253 -0.79 6.14 15.87
N ALA A 254 -0.44 4.97 16.40
CA ALA A 254 0.80 4.27 16.10
C ALA A 254 0.56 2.76 16.04
N PRO A 255 1.29 2.03 15.18
CA PRO A 255 1.08 0.60 15.01
C PRO A 255 1.46 -0.21 16.25
N ARG A 256 2.20 0.38 17.20
CA ARG A 256 2.57 -0.23 18.48
C ARG A 256 2.57 0.80 19.59
N ASN A 257 2.03 0.39 20.74
CA ASN A 257 1.82 1.26 21.90
C ASN A 257 1.10 2.58 21.53
N GLY A 258 0.33 2.55 20.44
CA GLY A 258 -0.47 3.67 20.01
C GLY A 258 -1.61 3.92 20.98
N ARG A 259 -1.98 5.19 21.09
CA ARG A 259 -3.17 5.60 21.82
C ARG A 259 -4.35 5.59 20.85
N THR A 260 -5.53 5.35 21.39
CA THR A 260 -6.77 5.45 20.63
C THR A 260 -6.90 6.85 20.05
N THR A 261 -7.16 6.94 18.75
CA THR A 261 -7.34 8.20 18.03
C THR A 261 -8.64 8.14 17.23
N ASN A 262 -9.28 9.28 17.06
CA ASN A 262 -10.47 9.45 16.22
C ASN A 262 -10.19 10.32 14.99
N LYS A 263 -8.91 10.59 14.70
CA LYS A 263 -8.47 11.42 13.57
C LYS A 263 -7.32 10.77 12.84
N ALA A 264 -7.23 11.07 11.55
CA ALA A 264 -6.10 10.67 10.73
C ALA A 264 -4.85 11.51 11.06
N PRO A 265 -3.63 10.95 10.96
CA PRO A 265 -3.32 9.58 10.56
C PRO A 265 -3.66 8.57 11.69
N CYS A 266 -4.19 7.42 11.29
CA CYS A 266 -4.52 6.34 12.22
C CYS A 266 -4.22 4.95 11.60
N TYR A 267 -4.26 3.93 12.44
CA TYR A 267 -4.11 2.53 12.06
C TYR A 267 -5.34 1.76 12.53
N LEU A 268 -5.94 1.00 11.61
CA LEU A 268 -7.13 0.20 11.83
C LEU A 268 -6.76 -1.29 11.86
N LYS A 269 -7.42 -2.05 12.74
CA LYS A 269 -7.23 -3.51 12.72
C LYS A 269 -8.11 -4.14 11.63
N PRO A 270 -7.59 -5.17 10.93
CA PRO A 270 -8.38 -5.97 10.02
C PRO A 270 -9.47 -6.74 10.77
N SER A 271 -10.53 -7.05 10.05
CA SER A 271 -11.35 -8.20 10.42
C SER A 271 -10.60 -9.47 10.05
N SER A 272 -10.72 -10.52 10.87
CA SER A 272 -9.97 -11.76 10.68
C SER A 272 -10.89 -12.97 10.60
N ALA A 273 -10.65 -13.83 9.61
CA ALA A 273 -11.32 -15.12 9.46
C ALA A 273 -10.27 -16.20 9.16
N GLY A 274 -10.21 -17.24 9.99
CA GLY A 274 -9.23 -18.32 9.82
C GLY A 274 -7.76 -17.88 9.92
N GLY A 275 -7.48 -16.78 10.61
CA GLY A 275 -6.16 -16.16 10.72
C GLY A 275 -5.74 -15.35 9.50
N LEU A 276 -6.66 -15.09 8.55
CA LEU A 276 -6.41 -14.23 7.41
C LEU A 276 -7.10 -12.88 7.60
N ASP A 277 -6.43 -11.82 7.18
CA ASP A 277 -6.90 -10.45 7.30
C ASP A 277 -7.72 -10.05 6.06
N PHE A 278 -8.88 -9.43 6.30
CA PHE A 278 -9.72 -8.87 5.24
C PHE A 278 -10.26 -7.49 5.60
N PHE A 279 -10.54 -6.71 4.55
CA PHE A 279 -11.09 -5.36 4.65
C PHE A 279 -12.25 -5.19 3.69
N ALA A 280 -13.25 -4.37 4.04
CA ALA A 280 -14.24 -3.96 3.07
C ALA A 280 -13.60 -3.06 2.01
N VAL A 281 -14.05 -3.15 0.76
CA VAL A 281 -13.58 -2.31 -0.35
C VAL A 281 -13.80 -0.82 -0.02
N GLY A 282 -14.94 -0.49 0.59
CA GLY A 282 -15.25 0.86 1.07
C GLY A 282 -14.24 1.37 2.11
N THR A 283 -13.81 0.52 3.05
CA THR A 283 -12.76 0.87 4.03
C THR A 283 -11.44 1.20 3.34
N LEU A 284 -11.06 0.44 2.32
CA LEU A 284 -9.83 0.67 1.55
C LEU A 284 -9.91 1.99 0.74
N LEU A 285 -11.06 2.26 0.12
CA LEU A 285 -11.33 3.51 -0.61
C LEU A 285 -11.27 4.73 0.33
N GLN A 286 -11.96 4.67 1.46
CA GLN A 286 -11.95 5.74 2.46
C GLN A 286 -10.56 5.98 3.06
N ALA A 287 -9.77 4.93 3.29
CA ALA A 287 -8.38 5.07 3.75
C ALA A 287 -7.50 5.86 2.77
N THR A 288 -7.81 5.81 1.46
CA THR A 288 -7.17 6.63 0.43
C THR A 288 -7.77 8.03 0.30
N GLY A 289 -8.94 8.28 0.90
CA GLY A 289 -9.70 9.53 0.75
C GLY A 289 -10.46 9.63 -0.57
N VAL A 290 -10.79 8.50 -1.19
CA VAL A 290 -11.52 8.43 -2.46
C VAL A 290 -12.98 8.05 -2.20
N SER A 291 -13.90 8.77 -2.84
CA SER A 291 -15.32 8.42 -2.92
C SER A 291 -15.62 7.93 -4.34
N LEU A 292 -16.38 6.85 -4.47
CA LEU A 292 -16.86 6.42 -5.80
C LEU A 292 -17.93 7.38 -6.35
N GLU A 293 -18.52 8.19 -5.47
CA GLU A 293 -19.60 9.10 -5.82
C GLU A 293 -19.12 10.46 -6.31
N SER A 294 -17.86 10.81 -6.04
CA SER A 294 -17.25 12.07 -6.48
C SER A 294 -16.91 12.04 -7.97
N GLU A 295 -16.73 13.23 -8.54
CA GLU A 295 -16.24 13.38 -9.91
C GLU A 295 -14.89 12.69 -10.07
N SER A 296 -14.73 11.94 -11.17
CA SER A 296 -13.50 11.17 -11.44
C SER A 296 -12.29 12.07 -11.67
N TYR A 297 -12.44 13.04 -12.56
CA TYR A 297 -11.49 14.13 -12.77
C TYR A 297 -12.24 15.42 -13.10
N PRO A 298 -11.65 16.61 -12.84
CA PRO A 298 -12.32 17.88 -13.05
C PRO A 298 -12.84 18.04 -14.50
N GLY A 299 -14.15 18.17 -14.66
CA GLY A 299 -14.81 18.31 -15.96
C GLY A 299 -15.09 16.99 -16.69
N SER A 300 -14.91 15.84 -16.04
CA SER A 300 -15.30 14.53 -16.60
C SER A 300 -16.82 14.43 -16.82
N GLY A 301 -17.61 15.08 -15.95
CA GLY A 301 -19.07 14.91 -15.95
C GLY A 301 -19.52 13.49 -15.57
N HIS A 302 -18.61 12.67 -15.04
CA HIS A 302 -18.85 11.28 -14.64
C HIS A 302 -18.31 11.02 -13.23
N SER A 303 -18.97 10.10 -12.53
CA SER A 303 -18.50 9.67 -11.21
C SER A 303 -17.31 8.72 -11.34
N THR A 304 -16.50 8.66 -10.29
CA THR A 304 -15.39 7.69 -10.17
C THR A 304 -15.91 6.25 -10.29
N ARG A 305 -17.17 5.98 -9.90
CA ARG A 305 -17.82 4.68 -10.09
C ARG A 305 -17.96 4.30 -11.58
N TYR A 306 -18.28 5.26 -12.43
CA TYR A 306 -18.48 5.04 -13.87
C TYR A 306 -17.15 4.88 -14.62
N GLU A 307 -16.18 5.74 -14.34
CA GLU A 307 -14.88 5.71 -15.04
C GLU A 307 -13.88 4.71 -14.46
N GLY A 308 -14.02 4.40 -13.18
CA GLY A 308 -13.09 3.55 -12.43
C GLY A 308 -11.88 4.31 -11.90
N ILE A 309 -11.13 3.65 -11.01
CA ILE A 309 -9.91 4.17 -10.41
C ILE A 309 -8.90 3.04 -10.18
N THR A 310 -7.61 3.35 -10.28
CA THR A 310 -6.53 2.44 -9.89
C THR A 310 -6.00 2.82 -8.51
N ILE A 311 -5.95 1.85 -7.60
CA ILE A 311 -5.42 2.01 -6.25
C ILE A 311 -4.22 1.11 -6.09
N ASN A 312 -3.10 1.66 -5.63
CA ASN A 312 -1.93 0.86 -5.30
C ASN A 312 -2.00 0.47 -3.82
N LEU A 313 -2.00 -0.83 -3.54
CA LEU A 313 -1.93 -1.35 -2.18
C LEU A 313 -0.49 -1.77 -1.87
N ASN A 314 0.16 -1.02 -0.98
CA ASN A 314 1.49 -1.34 -0.49
C ASN A 314 1.44 -2.08 0.83
N ILE A 315 2.25 -3.13 0.91
CA ILE A 315 2.30 -4.10 2.00
C ILE A 315 3.68 -3.97 2.66
N ASP A 316 3.77 -3.22 3.76
CA ASP A 316 5.02 -2.91 4.46
C ASP A 316 5.27 -3.91 5.59
N TYR A 317 6.31 -4.75 5.46
CA TYR A 317 6.74 -5.69 6.48
C TYR A 317 7.79 -5.07 7.41
N SER A 318 7.66 -5.29 8.72
CA SER A 318 8.71 -4.96 9.68
C SER A 318 8.82 -6.00 10.79
N ASN A 319 10.06 -6.39 11.08
CA ASN A 319 10.44 -7.25 12.20
C ASN A 319 11.43 -6.57 13.16
N SER A 320 11.56 -5.24 13.09
CA SER A 320 12.54 -4.49 13.89
C SER A 320 11.93 -3.24 14.51
N VAL A 321 12.48 -2.84 15.66
CA VAL A 321 12.05 -1.64 16.40
C VAL A 321 13.27 -0.85 16.82
N PRO A 322 13.19 0.49 16.78
CA PRO A 322 14.12 1.32 17.55
C PRO A 322 14.20 0.80 18.99
N TRP A 323 15.43 0.71 19.52
CA TRP A 323 15.76 0.36 20.91
C TRP A 323 15.53 -1.10 21.37
N HIS A 324 14.62 -1.85 20.74
CA HIS A 324 14.33 -3.23 21.14
C HIS A 324 14.93 -4.30 20.20
N GLY A 325 15.47 -3.90 19.05
CA GLY A 325 16.15 -4.80 18.11
C GLY A 325 15.18 -5.66 17.28
N LEU A 326 15.59 -6.88 16.96
CA LEU A 326 14.81 -7.85 16.19
C LEU A 326 13.66 -8.42 17.02
N GLN A 327 12.53 -8.65 16.37
CA GLN A 327 11.36 -9.25 16.98
C GLN A 327 11.06 -10.62 16.40
N ALA A 328 10.43 -11.46 17.22
CA ALA A 328 9.98 -12.78 16.83
C ALA A 328 8.83 -12.74 15.80
N ASN A 329 7.96 -11.72 15.87
CA ASN A 329 6.77 -11.61 15.01
C ASN A 329 6.95 -10.48 13.98
N ILE A 330 6.50 -10.73 12.75
CA ILE A 330 6.45 -9.71 11.69
C ILE A 330 5.12 -8.96 11.79
N SER A 331 5.20 -7.64 11.86
CA SER A 331 4.02 -6.77 11.72
C SER A 331 3.91 -6.29 10.29
N LEU A 332 2.69 -6.31 9.76
CA LEU A 332 2.36 -5.77 8.45
C LEU A 332 1.67 -4.41 8.58
N ARG A 333 1.94 -3.49 7.64
CA ARG A 333 1.12 -2.31 7.41
C ARG A 333 0.65 -2.24 5.97
N LEU A 334 -0.65 -2.07 5.77
CA LEU A 334 -1.25 -1.84 4.46
C LEU A 334 -1.39 -0.34 4.24
N LYS A 335 -0.89 0.16 3.12
CA LYS A 335 -1.00 1.56 2.71
C LYS A 335 -1.62 1.64 1.34
N GLY A 336 -2.77 2.28 1.24
CA GLY A 336 -3.27 2.74 -0.06
C GLY A 336 -2.43 3.93 -0.52
N ILE A 337 -1.77 3.80 -1.67
CA ILE A 337 -1.09 4.91 -2.34
C ILE A 337 -1.89 5.27 -3.58
N TRP A 338 -2.21 6.56 -3.67
CA TRP A 338 -2.80 7.14 -4.86
C TRP A 338 -1.70 7.41 -5.89
N PRO A 339 -1.87 7.05 -7.18
CA PRO A 339 -0.96 7.56 -8.21
C PRO A 339 -1.03 9.10 -8.19
N PRO A 340 0.10 9.83 -8.31
CA PRO A 340 0.04 11.29 -8.38
C PRO A 340 -0.94 11.71 -9.48
N VAL A 341 -1.72 12.76 -9.21
CA VAL A 341 -2.65 13.40 -10.16
C VAL A 341 -1.97 13.35 -11.51
N HIS A 342 -2.59 12.69 -12.49
CA HIS A 342 -2.06 12.63 -13.84
C HIS A 342 -1.61 14.02 -14.25
N GLN A 343 -0.29 14.22 -14.35
CA GLN A 343 0.19 15.19 -15.31
C GLN A 343 -0.33 14.70 -16.65
N PRO A 344 -0.96 15.57 -17.46
CA PRO A 344 -1.42 15.19 -18.77
C PRO A 344 -0.23 14.57 -19.51
N ILE A 345 -0.38 13.31 -19.91
CA ILE A 345 0.57 12.65 -20.80
C ILE A 345 0.56 13.51 -22.09
N PRO A 346 1.73 13.91 -22.62
CA PRO A 346 1.81 14.73 -23.83
C PRO A 346 1.27 14.02 -25.08
#